data_AF-A0A967K1L5-F1
#
_entry.id   AF-A0A967K1L5-F1
#
_cell.length_a   1.000
_cell.length_b   1.000
_cell.length_c   1.000
_cell.angle_alpha   90.00
_cell.angle_beta   90.00
_cell.angle_gamma   90.00
#
_symmetry.space_group_name_H-M   'P 1'
#
loop_
_entity.id
_entity.type
_entity.pdbx_description
1 polymer ?
#
loop_
_entity_poly.entity_id
_entity_poly.type
_entity_poly.pdbx_seq_one_letter_code
_entity_poly.pdbx_strand_id
1 'polypeptide(L)'
;DVHIGTHLDAPLHFVAGGGTVEGLPLDVLVGPAWVADLPELAGGAISADVLDGADIPDGTERLLLRTGNSTLWHDGHDAFYEDFAA
;
A
#
# COMPACT_ATOMS: atom_id res chain seq x y z
N ASP A 1 17.05 -3.55 -11.30
CA ASP A 1 16.01 -3.77 -10.29
C ASP A 1 15.07 -2.57 -10.34
N VAL A 2 13.76 -2.78 -10.23
CA VAL A 2 12.72 -1.72 -10.35
C VAL A 2 11.97 -1.45 -9.05
N HIS A 3 12.11 -2.30 -8.03
CA HIS A 3 11.36 -2.22 -6.76
C HIS A 3 12.21 -1.62 -5.64
N ILE A 4 12.53 -0.33 -5.76
CA ILE A 4 13.38 0.38 -4.80
C ILE A 4 12.65 1.64 -4.33
N GLY A 5 12.46 1.76 -3.01
CA GLY A 5 11.76 2.90 -2.40
C GLY A 5 10.28 2.95 -2.79
N THR A 6 9.70 4.15 -2.79
CA THR A 6 8.33 4.35 -3.28
C THR A 6 8.26 4.09 -4.78
N HIS A 7 7.53 3.06 -5.18
CA HIS A 7 7.42 2.60 -6.57
C HIS A 7 6.01 2.11 -6.89
N LEU A 8 5.81 1.63 -8.12
CA LEU A 8 4.54 1.09 -8.61
C LEU A 8 4.79 -0.28 -9.24
N ASP A 9 3.89 -1.21 -8.99
CA ASP A 9 3.89 -2.53 -9.63
C ASP A 9 2.89 -2.56 -10.79
N ALA A 10 3.34 -2.97 -11.98
CA ALA A 10 2.45 -3.27 -13.09
C ALA A 10 1.84 -4.67 -12.94
N PRO A 11 0.62 -4.93 -13.49
CA PRO A 11 0.03 -6.27 -13.51
C PRO A 11 0.96 -7.36 -14.07
N LEU A 12 1.76 -7.02 -15.10
CA LEU A 12 2.74 -7.94 -15.68
C LEU A 12 3.77 -8.47 -14.65
N HIS A 13 3.97 -7.78 -13.53
CA HIS A 13 4.90 -8.18 -12.48
C HIS A 13 4.56 -9.58 -11.91
N PHE A 14 3.27 -9.93 -11.84
CA PHE A 14 2.81 -11.22 -11.30
C PHE A 14 1.88 -12.00 -12.24
N VAL A 15 1.23 -11.32 -13.20
CA VAL A 15 0.26 -11.93 -14.11
C VAL A 15 0.89 -12.10 -15.48
N ALA A 16 1.07 -13.35 -15.93
CA ALA A 16 1.58 -13.66 -17.25
C ALA A 16 0.67 -13.05 -18.33
N GLY A 17 1.25 -12.19 -19.18
CA GLY A 17 0.50 -11.44 -20.20
C GLY A 17 -0.29 -10.24 -19.66
N GLY A 18 -0.07 -9.84 -18.41
CA GLY A 18 -0.64 -8.64 -17.82
C GLY A 18 -0.16 -7.34 -18.48
N GLY A 19 -0.86 -6.24 -18.21
CA GLY A 19 -0.49 -4.91 -18.71
C GLY A 19 0.83 -4.42 -18.11
N THR A 20 1.55 -3.62 -18.89
CA THR A 20 2.77 -2.92 -18.48
C THR A 20 2.45 -1.55 -17.88
N VAL A 21 3.43 -0.90 -17.22
CA VAL A 21 3.25 0.40 -16.56
C VAL A 21 2.81 1.47 -17.57
N GLU A 22 3.43 1.51 -18.76
CA GLU A 22 3.11 2.49 -19.81
C GLU A 22 1.71 2.30 -20.42
N GLY A 23 1.08 1.14 -20.19
CA GLY A 23 -0.28 0.85 -20.60
C GLY A 23 -1.34 1.24 -19.55
N LEU A 24 -0.94 1.65 -18.34
CA LEU A 24 -1.89 2.03 -17.30
C LEU A 24 -2.56 3.37 -17.63
N PRO A 25 -3.90 3.45 -17.57
CA PRO A 25 -4.61 4.72 -17.64
C PRO A 25 -4.16 5.67 -16.53
N LEU A 26 -3.84 6.91 -16.88
CA LEU A 26 -3.33 7.90 -15.91
C LEU A 26 -4.34 8.28 -14.84
N ASP A 27 -5.64 8.21 -15.15
CA ASP A 27 -6.72 8.47 -14.21
C ASP A 27 -6.71 7.48 -13.04
N VAL A 28 -6.25 6.24 -13.21
CA VAL A 28 -6.05 5.31 -12.08
C VAL A 28 -5.03 5.88 -11.08
N LEU A 29 -4.00 6.58 -11.56
CA LEU A 29 -2.90 7.11 -10.74
C LEU A 29 -3.16 8.52 -10.20
N VAL A 30 -4.17 9.22 -10.72
CA VAL A 30 -4.43 10.63 -10.40
C VAL A 30 -5.89 10.81 -9.99
N GLY A 31 -6.10 11.21 -8.74
CA GLY A 31 -7.44 11.49 -8.23
C GLY A 31 -7.47 11.63 -6.71
N PRO A 32 -8.66 11.87 -6.15
CA PRO A 32 -8.84 11.83 -4.71
C PRO A 32 -8.54 10.43 -4.18
N ALA A 33 -7.95 10.37 -2.98
CA ALA A 33 -7.69 9.15 -2.25
C ALA A 33 -8.16 9.28 -0.80
N TRP A 34 -8.67 8.19 -0.24
CA TRP A 34 -8.92 8.06 1.18
C TRP A 34 -7.67 7.53 1.87
N VAL A 35 -7.33 8.09 3.04
CA VAL A 35 -6.24 7.59 3.87
C VAL A 35 -6.85 6.93 5.09
N ALA A 36 -6.79 5.60 5.15
CA ALA A 36 -7.12 4.85 6.36
C ALA A 36 -5.90 4.89 7.30
N ASP A 37 -6.06 5.50 8.47
CA ASP A 37 -5.00 5.61 9.49
C ASP A 37 -5.03 4.39 10.41
N LEU A 38 -4.02 3.53 10.27
CA LEU A 38 -3.91 2.24 10.95
C LEU A 38 -2.56 2.11 11.71
N PRO A 39 -2.21 3.06 12.60
CA PRO A 39 -0.86 3.16 13.16
C PRO A 39 -0.49 2.03 14.12
N GLU A 40 -1.47 1.35 14.73
CA GLU A 40 -1.25 0.37 15.81
C GLU A 40 -1.20 -1.09 15.35
N LEU A 41 -1.17 -1.37 14.04
CA LEU A 41 -1.08 -2.73 13.47
C LEU A 41 0.33 -3.37 13.54
N ALA A 42 1.11 -3.10 14.60
CA ALA A 42 2.43 -3.69 14.75
C ALA A 42 2.36 -5.23 14.79
N GLY A 43 3.01 -5.90 13.83
CA GLY A 43 2.98 -7.36 13.63
C GLY A 43 1.65 -7.93 13.12
N GLY A 44 0.70 -7.06 12.74
CA GLY A 44 -0.66 -7.45 12.38
C GLY A 44 -0.91 -7.51 10.88
N ALA A 45 -1.71 -8.49 10.46
CA ALA A 45 -2.26 -8.52 9.11
C ALA A 45 -3.37 -7.47 8.95
N ILE A 46 -3.40 -6.75 7.83
CA ILE A 46 -4.51 -5.88 7.43
C ILE A 46 -5.63 -6.78 6.88
N SER A 47 -6.44 -7.33 7.79
CA SER A 47 -7.54 -8.23 7.45
C SER A 47 -8.77 -7.48 6.94
N ALA A 48 -9.76 -8.23 6.43
CA ALA A 48 -11.06 -7.66 6.06
C ALA A 48 -11.73 -6.93 7.24
N ASP A 49 -11.70 -7.51 8.44
CA ASP A 49 -12.28 -6.88 9.65
C ASP A 49 -11.61 -5.54 9.99
N VAL A 50 -10.30 -5.42 9.74
CA VAL A 50 -9.57 -4.16 9.91
C VAL A 50 -10.07 -3.11 8.92
N LEU A 51 -10.31 -3.50 7.67
CA LEU A 51 -10.82 -2.59 6.63
C LEU A 51 -12.27 -2.18 6.88
N ASP A 52 -13.10 -3.11 7.35
CA ASP A 52 -14.50 -2.85 7.71
C ASP A 52 -14.60 -1.83 8.86
N GLY A 53 -13.62 -1.82 9.77
CA GLY A 53 -13.50 -0.85 10.86
C GLY A 53 -12.79 0.46 10.51
N ALA A 54 -12.31 0.64 9.27
CA ALA A 54 -11.46 1.78 8.87
C ALA A 54 -12.25 2.98 8.30
N ASP A 55 -13.58 2.99 8.46
CA ASP A 55 -14.48 4.06 8.02
C ASP A 55 -14.29 4.48 6.54
N ILE A 56 -13.98 3.52 5.66
CA ILE A 56 -13.72 3.76 4.24
C ILE A 56 -15.04 4.15 3.56
N PRO A 57 -15.17 5.37 2.98
CA PRO A 57 -16.41 5.78 2.34
C PRO A 57 -16.75 4.93 1.10
N ASP A 58 -18.05 4.68 0.90
CA ASP A 58 -18.55 4.08 -0.34
C ASP A 58 -18.10 4.90 -1.57
N GLY A 59 -17.69 4.20 -2.62
CA GLY A 59 -17.18 4.84 -3.84
C GLY A 59 -15.73 5.31 -3.75
N THR A 60 -14.98 4.93 -2.70
CA THR A 60 -13.52 5.13 -2.67
C THR A 60 -12.86 4.37 -3.82
N GLU A 61 -12.26 5.10 -4.76
CA GLU A 61 -11.53 4.51 -5.90
C GLU A 61 -10.04 4.30 -5.61
N ARG A 62 -9.47 5.07 -4.68
CA ARG A 62 -8.05 5.04 -4.33
C ARG A 62 -7.93 5.06 -2.81
N LEU A 63 -7.30 4.04 -2.27
CA LEU A 63 -7.12 3.84 -0.83
C LEU A 63 -5.63 3.83 -0.51
N LEU A 64 -5.23 4.63 0.47
CA LEU A 64 -3.90 4.60 1.06
C LEU A 64 -4.02 4.06 2.48
N LEU A 65 -3.24 3.02 2.78
CA LEU A 65 -3.18 2.41 4.11
C LEU A 65 -1.97 2.97 4.84
N ARG A 66 -2.19 3.89 5.79
CA ARG A 66 -1.11 4.42 6.61
C ARG A 66 -0.89 3.49 7.80
N THR A 67 0.25 2.81 7.85
CA THR A 67 0.66 1.99 9.00
C THR A 67 1.83 2.62 9.73
N GLY A 68 2.25 1.99 10.85
CA GLY A 68 3.48 2.35 11.55
C GLY A 68 4.77 2.06 10.76
N ASN A 69 4.71 1.32 9.63
CA ASN A 69 5.92 0.85 8.94
C ASN A 69 6.85 2.00 8.49
N SER A 70 6.30 3.17 8.18
CA SER A 70 7.12 4.31 7.75
C SER A 70 7.99 4.89 8.87
N THR A 71 7.65 4.66 10.15
CA THR A 71 8.48 5.10 11.28
C THR A 71 9.76 4.28 11.39
N LEU A 72 9.75 3.00 10.96
CA LEU A 72 10.94 2.15 10.94
C LEU A 72 12.07 2.79 10.11
N TRP A 73 11.72 3.41 8.98
CA TRP A 73 12.67 4.17 8.17
C TRP A 73 13.15 5.44 8.88
N HIS A 74 12.22 6.20 9.47
CA HIS A 74 12.54 7.44 10.20
C HIS A 74 13.49 7.19 11.38
N ASP A 75 13.30 6.08 12.10
CA ASP A 75 14.07 5.72 13.27
C ASP A 75 15.41 5.04 12.92
N GLY A 76 15.70 4.91 11.62
CA GLY A 76 16.99 4.44 11.12
C GLY A 76 17.18 2.94 11.20
N HIS A 77 16.11 2.15 11.20
CA HIS A 77 16.23 0.69 11.08
C HIS A 77 16.87 0.33 9.73
N ASP A 78 18.01 -0.36 9.79
CA ASP A 78 18.82 -0.76 8.63
C ASP A 78 18.75 -2.26 8.33
N ALA A 79 17.97 -3.00 9.12
CA ALA A 79 17.69 -4.42 8.97
C ALA A 79 16.20 -4.67 8.71
N PHE A 80 15.89 -5.85 8.16
CA PHE A 80 14.50 -6.28 7.98
C PHE A 80 13.79 -6.40 9.32
N TYR A 81 12.62 -5.77 9.44
CA TYR A 81 11.76 -5.83 10.61
C TYR A 81 10.65 -6.84 10.35
N GLU A 82 10.66 -7.97 11.06
CA GLU A 82 9.73 -9.08 10.81
C GLU A 82 8.30 -8.78 11.25
N ASP A 83 8.12 -7.89 12.24
CA ASP A 83 6.82 -7.51 12.80
C ASP A 83 6.19 -6.30 12.09
N PHE A 84 6.44 -6.13 10.78
CA PHE A 84 5.82 -5.07 10.00
C PHE A 84 4.32 -5.33 9.80
N ALA A 85 3.53 -4.27 9.69
CA ALA A 85 2.11 -4.37 9.34
C ALA A 85 1.94 -4.73 7.86
N ALA A 86 1.10 -5.72 7.51
CA ALA A 86 0.99 -6.23 6.13
C ALA A 86 -0.43 -6.58 5.71
#